data_AF-A0ABD2V6Y0-F1
#
_entry.id   AF-A0ABD2V6Y0-F1
#
_cell.length_a   1.000
_cell.length_b   1.000
_cell.length_c   1.000
_cell.angle_alpha   90.00
_cell.angle_beta   90.00
_cell.angle_gamma   90.00
#
_symmetry.space_group_name_H-M   'P 1'
#
loop_
_entity.id
_entity.type
_entity.pdbx_description
1 polymer ?
#
loop_
_entity_poly.entity_id
_entity_poly.type
_entity_poly.pdbx_seq_one_letter_code
_entity_poly.pdbx_strand_id
1 'polypeptide(L)'
;MNLIPYEYVICRQGMEKLDATLGLNPTASKKSMLVVSVFIGCSPSLNGAIRVNPWNIDAVSVAMDSALIVSEAEKQMRHEKHYKYVCTHDVAYWAQSFLQHLERACRDHVRRRCWGIGFGLGFRVVALDPSFGKLSVEHIVSAYKRTKHRAILLDYDGTMTVRNSISKGPNAEVISILNSLCRDPKNIVFIVSGKDTKTLSQWFSSCETLGLAIYTADNSRRN
;
A
#
# COMPACT_ATOMS: atom_id res chain seq x y z
N MET A 1 0.66 -18.57 12.34
CA MET A 1 -0.25 -17.62 11.63
C MET A 1 -1.67 -18.14 11.79
N ASN A 2 -2.68 -17.28 11.99
CA ASN A 2 -4.07 -17.75 12.03
C ASN A 2 -4.57 -17.96 10.59
N LEU A 3 -4.95 -19.20 10.26
CA LEU A 3 -5.39 -19.59 8.92
C LEU A 3 -6.90 -19.43 8.70
N ILE A 4 -7.68 -19.33 9.77
CA ILE A 4 -9.15 -19.28 9.74
C ILE A 4 -9.68 -18.16 8.81
N PRO A 5 -9.12 -16.93 8.80
CA PRO A 5 -9.61 -15.91 7.88
C PRO A 5 -9.42 -16.25 6.40
N TYR A 6 -8.37 -17.01 6.05
CA TYR A 6 -8.14 -17.44 4.68
C TYR A 6 -9.12 -18.55 4.29
N GLU A 7 -9.27 -19.55 5.17
CA GLU A 7 -10.22 -20.65 4.98
C GLU A 7 -11.65 -20.13 4.87
N TYR A 8 -12.06 -19.18 5.72
CA TYR A 8 -13.35 -18.52 5.63
C TYR A 8 -13.59 -17.91 4.25
N VAL A 9 -12.61 -17.18 3.69
CA VAL A 9 -12.74 -16.56 2.36
C VAL A 9 -12.94 -17.63 1.28
N ILE A 10 -12.19 -18.73 1.33
CA ILE A 10 -12.37 -19.86 0.41
C ILE A 10 -13.74 -20.51 0.56
N CYS A 11 -14.20 -20.75 1.79
CA CYS A 11 -15.53 -21.29 2.05
C CYS A 11 -16.65 -20.37 1.53
N ARG A 12 -16.46 -19.05 1.58
CA ARG A 12 -17.42 -18.06 1.06
C ARG A 12 -17.46 -17.99 -0.46
N GLN A 13 -16.38 -18.37 -1.14
CA GLN A 13 -16.40 -18.56 -2.59
C GLN A 13 -17.30 -19.73 -2.97
N GLY A 14 -17.28 -20.80 -2.17
CA GLY A 14 -18.02 -22.03 -2.45
C GLY A 14 -17.31 -22.93 -3.47
N MET A 15 -17.92 -24.07 -3.76
CA MET A 15 -17.42 -25.04 -4.74
C MET A 15 -18.56 -25.45 -5.65
N GLU A 16 -18.35 -25.48 -6.96
CA GLU A 16 -19.41 -25.78 -7.94
C GLU A 16 -20.19 -27.06 -7.63
N LYS A 17 -19.49 -28.14 -7.22
CA LYS A 17 -20.14 -29.41 -6.82
C LYS A 17 -21.01 -29.27 -5.57
N LEU A 18 -20.55 -28.52 -4.57
CA LEU A 18 -21.27 -28.32 -3.32
C LEU A 18 -22.46 -27.37 -3.53
N ASP A 19 -22.25 -26.31 -4.29
CA ASP A 19 -23.28 -25.33 -4.65
C ASP A 19 -24.40 -26.01 -5.44
N ALA A 20 -24.06 -26.89 -6.40
CA ALA A 20 -25.05 -27.68 -7.14
C ALA A 20 -25.84 -28.64 -6.22
N THR A 21 -25.19 -29.25 -5.23
CA THR A 21 -25.85 -30.14 -4.26
C THR A 21 -26.80 -29.37 -3.33
N LEU A 22 -26.43 -28.14 -2.95
CA LEU A 22 -27.23 -27.29 -2.06
C LEU A 22 -28.28 -26.45 -2.79
N GLY A 23 -28.39 -26.57 -4.12
CA GLY A 23 -29.33 -25.78 -4.94
C GLY A 23 -29.01 -24.28 -4.96
N LEU A 24 -27.75 -23.90 -4.74
CA LEU A 24 -27.32 -22.50 -4.74
C LEU A 24 -27.04 -22.04 -6.17
N ASN A 25 -27.48 -20.82 -6.50
CA ASN A 25 -27.23 -20.23 -7.82
C ASN A 25 -25.73 -20.00 -8.04
N PRO A 26 -25.10 -20.66 -9.03
CA PRO A 26 -23.66 -20.53 -9.29
C PRO A 26 -23.28 -19.14 -9.82
N THR A 27 -24.24 -18.39 -10.35
CA THR A 27 -24.06 -17.02 -10.87
C THR A 27 -24.20 -15.93 -9.81
N ALA A 28 -24.56 -16.28 -8.57
CA ALA A 28 -24.69 -15.30 -7.49
C ALA A 28 -23.32 -14.74 -7.09
N SER A 29 -23.25 -13.40 -6.97
CA SER A 29 -22.03 -12.71 -6.56
C SER A 29 -21.63 -13.12 -5.14
N LYS A 30 -20.37 -13.58 -4.98
CA LYS A 30 -19.82 -14.14 -3.75
C LYS A 30 -19.32 -13.04 -2.80
N LYS A 31 -19.68 -13.14 -1.52
CA LYS A 31 -19.50 -12.07 -0.54
C LYS A 31 -18.83 -12.59 0.72
N SER A 32 -17.86 -11.85 1.25
CA SER A 32 -17.22 -12.12 2.53
C SER A 32 -16.92 -10.82 3.26
N MET A 33 -17.20 -10.79 4.55
CA MET A 33 -16.80 -9.71 5.44
C MET A 33 -15.94 -10.28 6.55
N LEU A 34 -14.79 -9.64 6.78
CA LEU A 34 -13.82 -10.04 7.78
C LEU A 34 -13.63 -8.90 8.76
N VAL A 35 -13.85 -9.18 10.05
CA VAL A 35 -13.41 -8.34 11.16
C VAL A 35 -12.24 -9.04 11.82
N VAL A 36 -11.06 -8.44 11.76
CA VAL A 36 -9.80 -9.06 12.23
C VAL A 36 -9.05 -8.13 13.17
N SER A 37 -8.38 -8.73 14.15
CA SER A 37 -7.49 -8.00 15.04
C SER A 37 -6.32 -7.39 14.25
N VAL A 38 -5.94 -6.15 14.55
CA VAL A 38 -4.72 -5.54 13.99
C VAL A 38 -3.45 -6.33 14.33
N PHE A 39 -3.49 -7.12 15.40
CA PHE A 39 -2.36 -7.89 15.92
C PHE A 39 -2.23 -9.29 15.32
N ILE A 40 -3.17 -9.71 14.46
CA ILE A 40 -3.10 -11.03 13.84
C ILE A 40 -2.20 -10.99 12.61
N GLY A 41 -1.36 -12.02 12.44
CA GLY A 41 -0.34 -12.07 11.37
C GLY A 41 -0.91 -11.99 9.95
N CYS A 42 -2.19 -12.30 9.74
CA CYS A 42 -2.86 -12.19 8.44
C CYS A 42 -3.49 -10.81 8.18
N SER A 43 -3.52 -9.91 9.17
CA SER A 43 -4.06 -8.56 9.02
C SER A 43 -3.41 -7.78 7.86
N PRO A 44 -2.07 -7.79 7.70
CA PRO A 44 -1.42 -7.11 6.56
C PRO A 44 -1.74 -7.73 5.19
N SER A 45 -2.01 -9.03 5.16
CA SER A 45 -2.33 -9.78 3.94
C SER A 45 -3.75 -9.50 3.44
N LEU A 46 -4.73 -9.49 4.35
CA LEU A 46 -6.15 -9.35 4.03
C LEU A 46 -6.60 -7.89 4.05
N ASN A 47 -6.02 -7.07 3.17
CA ASN A 47 -6.19 -5.60 3.14
C ASN A 47 -7.63 -5.08 2.96
N GLY A 48 -8.62 -5.92 2.64
CA GLY A 48 -10.05 -5.54 2.61
C GLY A 48 -10.80 -5.76 3.95
N ALA A 49 -10.12 -6.30 4.98
CA ALA A 49 -10.74 -6.63 6.26
C ALA A 49 -10.88 -5.38 7.13
N ILE A 50 -11.94 -5.35 7.94
CA ILE A 50 -12.13 -4.33 8.97
C ILE A 50 -11.19 -4.68 10.12
N ARG A 51 -10.21 -3.81 10.37
CA ARG A 51 -9.18 -4.01 11.38
C ARG A 51 -9.60 -3.37 12.68
N VAL A 52 -9.54 -4.13 13.78
CA VAL A 52 -9.93 -3.66 15.11
C VAL A 52 -8.83 -3.90 16.12
N ASN A 53 -8.74 -3.03 17.12
CA ASN A 53 -8.03 -3.34 18.35
C ASN A 53 -8.98 -4.17 19.24
N PRO A 54 -8.72 -5.46 19.52
CA PRO A 54 -9.62 -6.29 20.30
C PRO A 54 -9.83 -5.79 21.74
N TRP A 55 -8.93 -4.95 22.25
CA TRP A 55 -9.03 -4.36 23.59
C TRP A 55 -9.93 -3.12 23.66
N ASN A 56 -10.38 -2.61 22.52
CA ASN A 56 -11.34 -1.51 22.43
C ASN A 56 -12.71 -2.10 22.06
N ILE A 57 -13.52 -2.39 23.08
CA ILE A 57 -14.82 -3.06 22.93
C ILE A 57 -15.78 -2.23 22.07
N ASP A 58 -15.80 -0.91 22.24
CA ASP A 58 -16.64 -0.01 21.46
C ASP A 58 -16.28 -0.08 19.98
N ALA A 59 -14.98 -0.02 19.64
CA ALA A 59 -14.51 -0.13 18.26
C ALA A 59 -14.84 -1.50 17.64
N VAL A 60 -14.77 -2.58 18.43
CA VAL A 60 -15.18 -3.92 17.99
C VAL A 60 -16.67 -3.95 17.67
N SER A 61 -17.52 -3.40 18.55
CA SER A 61 -18.97 -3.34 18.34
C SER A 61 -19.34 -2.59 17.05
N VAL A 62 -18.76 -1.40 16.85
CA VAL A 62 -18.96 -0.58 15.65
C VAL A 62 -18.48 -1.30 14.39
N ALA A 63 -17.37 -2.03 14.46
CA ALA A 63 -16.86 -2.80 13.34
C ALA A 63 -17.77 -3.98 12.96
N MET A 64 -18.34 -4.66 13.96
CA MET A 64 -19.30 -5.76 13.73
C MET A 64 -20.59 -5.23 13.10
N ASP A 65 -21.13 -4.13 13.62
CA ASP A 65 -22.30 -3.47 13.05
C ASP A 65 -22.05 -3.01 11.60
N SER A 66 -20.92 -2.33 11.37
CA SER A 66 -20.50 -1.92 10.03
C SER A 66 -20.40 -3.11 9.08
N ALA A 67 -19.83 -4.25 9.51
CA ALA A 67 -19.70 -5.43 8.67
C ALA A 67 -21.04 -5.99 8.17
N LEU A 68 -22.11 -5.82 8.95
CA LEU A 68 -23.47 -6.26 8.59
C LEU A 68 -24.14 -5.28 7.60
N ILE A 69 -23.98 -3.97 7.84
CA ILE A 69 -24.72 -2.91 7.13
C ILE A 69 -24.05 -2.49 5.81
N VAL A 70 -22.75 -2.73 5.63
CA VAL A 70 -22.02 -2.38 4.39
C VAL A 70 -22.76 -2.86 3.13
N SER A 71 -22.76 -2.02 2.09
CA SER A 71 -23.46 -2.29 0.83
C SER A 71 -23.02 -3.60 0.18
N GLU A 72 -23.94 -4.26 -0.53
CA GLU A 72 -23.65 -5.54 -1.18
C GLU A 72 -22.54 -5.44 -2.23
N ALA A 73 -22.44 -4.30 -2.93
CA ALA A 73 -21.37 -4.02 -3.89
C ALA A 73 -20.00 -3.94 -3.20
N GLU A 74 -19.93 -3.33 -2.02
CA GLU A 74 -18.68 -3.26 -1.27
C GLU A 74 -18.30 -4.62 -0.66
N LYS A 75 -19.27 -5.40 -0.18
CA LYS A 75 -19.04 -6.79 0.27
C LYS A 75 -18.46 -7.65 -0.85
N GLN A 76 -18.95 -7.49 -2.07
CA GLN A 76 -18.45 -8.15 -3.27
C GLN A 76 -17.00 -7.74 -3.57
N MET A 77 -16.74 -6.43 -3.64
CA MET A 77 -15.40 -5.91 -3.92
C MET A 77 -14.36 -6.39 -2.88
N ARG A 78 -14.72 -6.36 -1.59
CA ARG A 78 -13.84 -6.84 -0.52
C ARG A 78 -13.57 -8.33 -0.65
N HIS A 79 -14.60 -9.12 -0.97
CA HIS A 79 -14.46 -10.55 -1.21
C HIS A 79 -13.52 -10.85 -2.38
N GLU A 80 -13.72 -10.24 -3.54
CA GLU A 80 -12.87 -10.45 -4.71
C GLU A 80 -11.41 -10.15 -4.40
N LYS A 81 -11.15 -9.06 -3.66
CA LYS A 81 -9.81 -8.70 -3.22
C LYS A 81 -9.20 -9.75 -2.29
N HIS A 82 -9.97 -10.25 -1.32
CA HIS A 82 -9.52 -11.30 -0.41
C HIS A 82 -9.27 -12.61 -1.15
N TYR A 83 -10.24 -13.07 -1.94
CA TYR A 83 -10.18 -14.32 -2.68
C TYR A 83 -9.00 -14.35 -3.64
N LYS A 84 -8.82 -13.29 -4.43
CA LYS A 84 -7.66 -13.14 -5.32
C LYS A 84 -6.34 -13.25 -4.55
N TYR A 85 -6.24 -12.67 -3.35
CA TYR A 85 -5.04 -12.79 -2.53
C TYR A 85 -4.81 -14.23 -2.08
N VAL A 86 -5.83 -14.89 -1.52
CA VAL A 86 -5.71 -16.28 -1.02
C VAL A 86 -5.34 -17.25 -2.14
N CYS A 87 -5.92 -17.11 -3.33
CA CYS A 87 -5.61 -17.97 -4.48
C CYS A 87 -4.21 -17.75 -5.07
N THR A 88 -3.63 -16.57 -4.90
CA THR A 88 -2.30 -16.25 -5.46
C THR A 88 -1.16 -16.46 -4.46
N HIS A 89 -1.46 -16.49 -3.16
CA HIS A 89 -0.49 -16.62 -2.09
C HIS A 89 -0.71 -17.92 -1.31
N ASP A 90 -0.65 -19.04 -2.03
CA ASP A 90 -0.76 -20.37 -1.44
C ASP A 90 0.55 -20.81 -0.76
N VAL A 91 0.53 -22.03 -0.19
CA VAL A 91 1.68 -22.61 0.50
C VAL A 91 2.87 -22.85 -0.46
N ALA A 92 2.59 -23.18 -1.72
CA ALA A 92 3.63 -23.42 -2.72
C ALA A 92 4.34 -22.11 -3.08
N TYR A 93 3.58 -21.03 -3.31
CA TYR A 93 4.08 -19.68 -3.50
C TYR A 93 4.93 -19.23 -2.31
N TRP A 94 4.43 -19.43 -1.09
CA TRP A 94 5.19 -19.08 0.12
C TRP A 94 6.52 -19.83 0.19
N ALA A 95 6.53 -21.15 -0.04
CA ALA A 95 7.73 -21.97 0.03
C ALA A 95 8.76 -21.55 -1.04
N GLN A 96 8.31 -21.33 -2.28
CA GLN A 96 9.17 -20.88 -3.37
C GLN A 96 9.74 -19.48 -3.11
N SER A 97 8.89 -18.56 -2.67
CA SER A 97 9.28 -17.20 -2.29
C SER A 97 10.33 -17.24 -1.19
N PHE A 98 10.09 -17.98 -0.11
CA PHE A 98 11.02 -18.12 1.01
C PHE A 98 12.39 -18.63 0.55
N LEU A 99 12.43 -19.69 -0.25
CA LEU A 99 13.68 -20.24 -0.77
C LEU A 99 14.43 -19.24 -1.66
N GLN A 100 13.73 -18.52 -2.54
CA GLN A 100 14.34 -17.46 -3.36
C GLN A 100 14.90 -16.32 -2.50
N HIS A 101 14.17 -15.90 -1.46
CA HIS A 101 14.62 -14.87 -0.54
C HIS A 101 15.84 -15.32 0.27
N LEU A 102 15.86 -16.57 0.72
CA LEU A 102 17.00 -17.18 1.41
C LEU A 102 18.23 -17.22 0.49
N GLU A 103 18.06 -17.70 -0.74
CA GLU A 103 19.13 -17.78 -1.73
C GLU A 103 19.71 -16.39 -2.08
N ARG A 104 18.84 -15.39 -2.23
CA ARG A 104 19.24 -13.98 -2.39
C ARG A 104 20.00 -13.46 -1.17
N ALA A 105 19.51 -13.73 0.03
CA ALA A 105 20.18 -13.31 1.27
C ALA A 105 21.58 -13.93 1.39
N CYS A 106 21.74 -15.21 1.04
CA CYS A 106 23.03 -15.90 1.03
C CYS A 106 23.98 -15.35 -0.05
N ARG A 107 23.49 -15.12 -1.28
CA ARG A 107 24.32 -14.57 -2.37
C ARG A 107 24.79 -13.13 -2.12
N ASP A 108 23.90 -12.30 -1.58
CA ASP A 108 24.13 -10.86 -1.46
C ASP A 108 24.72 -10.43 -0.10
N HIS A 109 24.83 -11.35 0.87
CA HIS A 109 25.36 -11.10 2.22
C HIS A 109 26.71 -10.36 2.20
N VAL A 110 27.60 -10.72 1.28
CA VAL A 110 28.96 -10.17 1.23
C VAL A 110 29.02 -8.81 0.54
N ARG A 111 28.01 -8.45 -0.28
CA ARG A 111 28.07 -7.25 -1.15
C ARG A 111 27.17 -6.10 -0.71
N ARG A 112 26.10 -6.34 0.04
CA ARG A 112 25.16 -5.27 0.40
C ARG A 112 25.62 -4.48 1.62
N ARG A 113 25.54 -3.15 1.52
CA ARG A 113 25.77 -2.24 2.66
C ARG A 113 24.44 -1.99 3.36
N CYS A 114 24.43 -2.21 4.68
CA CYS A 114 23.29 -1.91 5.52
C CYS A 114 23.27 -0.41 5.88
N TRP A 115 22.14 0.24 5.63
CA TRP A 115 21.92 1.64 5.96
C TRP A 115 20.76 1.79 6.93
N GLY A 116 20.96 2.60 7.97
CA GLY A 116 19.87 3.12 8.79
C GLY A 116 19.16 4.26 8.05
N ILE A 117 17.85 4.10 7.84
CA ILE A 117 16.98 5.08 7.17
C ILE A 117 15.77 5.35 8.07
N GLY A 118 15.35 6.61 8.16
CA GLY A 118 14.23 7.06 9.00
C GLY A 118 14.68 7.67 10.32
N PHE A 119 13.72 8.20 11.07
CA PHE A 119 13.92 8.87 12.36
C PHE A 119 12.98 8.30 13.42
N GLY A 120 13.44 8.23 14.67
CA GLY A 120 12.66 7.74 15.82
C GLY A 120 12.08 6.34 15.59
N LEU A 121 10.79 6.17 15.89
CA LEU A 121 10.05 4.91 15.71
C LEU A 121 9.89 4.48 14.23
N GLY A 122 10.25 5.34 13.28
CA GLY A 122 10.29 5.04 11.85
C GLY A 122 11.63 4.52 11.33
N PHE A 123 12.63 4.34 12.20
CA PHE A 123 13.96 3.84 11.82
C PHE A 123 13.89 2.40 11.29
N ARG A 124 14.53 2.15 10.15
CA ARG A 124 14.63 0.83 9.52
C ARG A 124 16.05 0.62 8.99
N VAL A 125 16.54 -0.61 9.10
CA VAL A 125 17.77 -1.05 8.44
C VAL A 125 17.41 -1.58 7.07
N VAL A 126 18.03 -1.02 6.03
CA VAL A 126 17.83 -1.45 4.64
C VAL A 126 19.17 -1.87 4.05
N ALA A 127 19.23 -3.07 3.47
CA ALA A 127 20.40 -3.56 2.75
C ALA A 127 20.29 -3.13 1.28
N LEU A 128 21.20 -2.26 0.84
CA LEU A 128 21.22 -1.69 -0.50
C LEU A 128 22.46 -2.15 -1.27
N ASP A 129 22.39 -2.05 -2.60
CA ASP A 129 23.49 -2.35 -3.50
C ASP A 129 24.73 -1.49 -3.15
N PRO A 130 25.96 -2.01 -3.30
CA PRO A 130 27.16 -1.23 -2.99
C PRO A 130 27.34 0.02 -3.88
N SER A 131 26.70 0.08 -5.05
CA SER A 131 26.63 1.29 -5.89
C SER A 131 25.67 2.36 -5.35
N PHE A 132 24.84 2.03 -4.35
CA PHE A 132 23.93 2.99 -3.73
C PHE A 132 24.72 4.06 -2.96
N GLY A 133 24.77 5.26 -3.53
CA GLY A 133 25.27 6.45 -2.86
C GLY A 133 24.17 7.11 -2.04
N LYS A 134 24.23 6.97 -0.71
CA LYS A 134 23.37 7.77 0.19
C LYS A 134 23.66 9.25 -0.04
N LEU A 135 22.64 10.02 -0.38
CA LEU A 135 22.78 11.47 -0.50
C LEU A 135 23.11 12.07 0.88
N SER A 136 24.23 12.77 0.96
CA SER A 136 24.62 13.53 2.15
C SER A 136 23.72 14.76 2.29
N VAL A 137 23.18 14.98 3.49
CA VAL A 137 22.37 16.16 3.79
C VAL A 137 23.18 17.43 3.56
N GLU A 138 24.45 17.44 3.94
CA GLU A 138 25.35 18.59 3.76
C GLU A 138 25.53 18.91 2.26
N HIS A 139 25.73 17.87 1.44
CA HIS A 139 25.84 18.03 -0.01
C HIS A 139 24.53 18.52 -0.63
N ILE A 140 23.39 17.96 -0.22
CA ILE A 140 22.06 18.40 -0.72
C ILE A 140 21.81 19.86 -0.34
N VAL A 141 22.04 20.24 0.92
CA VAL A 141 21.81 21.62 1.40
C VAL A 141 22.73 22.60 0.68
N SER A 142 24.00 22.26 0.50
CA SER A 142 24.95 23.07 -0.26
C SER A 142 24.52 23.21 -1.73
N ALA A 143 24.19 22.09 -2.39
CA ALA A 143 23.70 22.07 -3.77
C ALA A 143 22.42 22.88 -3.94
N TYR A 144 21.48 22.76 -3.01
CA TYR A 144 20.24 23.53 -2.98
C TYR A 144 20.54 25.02 -2.88
N LYS A 145 21.37 25.46 -1.93
CA LYS A 145 21.69 26.88 -1.74
C LYS A 145 22.36 27.52 -2.98
N ARG A 146 23.27 26.81 -3.65
CA ARG A 146 24.04 27.35 -4.80
C ARG A 146 23.31 27.33 -6.13
N THR A 147 22.32 26.45 -6.31
CA THR A 147 21.62 26.27 -7.59
C THR A 147 20.57 27.34 -7.82
N LYS A 148 20.44 27.77 -9.09
CA LYS A 148 19.46 28.79 -9.52
C LYS A 148 18.17 28.20 -10.09
N HIS A 149 18.20 26.93 -10.51
CA HIS A 149 17.06 26.17 -10.99
C HIS A 149 17.11 24.78 -10.39
N ARG A 150 16.01 24.35 -9.76
CA ARG A 150 15.93 23.10 -9.00
C ARG A 150 14.67 22.35 -9.39
N ALA A 151 14.84 21.20 -10.03
CA ALA A 151 13.73 20.28 -10.29
C ALA A 151 13.56 19.37 -9.07
N ILE A 152 12.36 19.35 -8.50
CA ILE A 152 12.00 18.52 -7.34
C ILE A 152 10.84 17.62 -7.75
N LEU A 153 11.10 16.32 -7.87
CA LEU A 153 10.09 15.33 -8.26
C LEU A 153 9.72 14.49 -7.04
N LEU A 154 8.45 14.49 -6.66
CA LEU A 154 7.94 13.85 -5.45
C LEU A 154 7.00 12.70 -5.83
N ASP A 155 7.38 11.47 -5.48
CA ASP A 155 6.55 10.29 -5.68
C ASP A 155 5.43 10.23 -4.62
N TYR A 156 4.19 10.47 -5.05
CA TYR A 156 3.04 10.48 -4.16
C TYR A 156 2.64 9.08 -3.67
N ASP A 157 2.69 8.07 -4.55
CA ASP A 157 2.18 6.73 -4.28
C ASP A 157 3.17 5.88 -3.46
N GLY A 158 4.46 6.17 -3.55
CA GLY A 158 5.50 5.45 -2.82
C GLY A 158 6.07 6.17 -1.61
N THR A 159 6.19 7.50 -1.64
CA THR A 159 6.91 8.28 -0.61
C THR A 159 5.97 9.10 0.27
N MET A 160 4.99 9.80 -0.31
CA MET A 160 4.12 10.70 0.46
C MET A 160 2.90 10.02 1.09
N THR A 161 2.49 8.87 0.56
CA THR A 161 1.36 8.10 1.10
C THR A 161 1.81 6.77 1.69
N VAL A 162 1.10 6.32 2.73
CA VAL A 162 1.28 4.97 3.24
C VAL A 162 0.74 3.99 2.20
N ARG A 163 1.62 3.12 1.70
CA ARG A 163 1.24 1.99 0.82
C ARG A 163 0.05 1.25 1.46
N ASN A 164 -1.03 1.05 0.69
CA ASN A 164 -2.25 0.34 1.07
C ASN A 164 -3.30 1.12 1.89
N SER A 165 -3.21 2.44 2.00
CA SER A 165 -4.35 3.25 2.46
C SER A 165 -5.40 3.36 1.35
N ILE A 166 -6.66 3.05 1.66
CA ILE A 166 -7.78 3.29 0.74
C ILE A 166 -7.88 4.80 0.57
N SER A 167 -7.48 5.28 -0.61
CA SER A 167 -7.62 6.63 -1.17
C SER A 167 -7.90 7.73 -0.13
N LYS A 168 -6.86 8.14 0.61
CA LYS A 168 -6.89 9.40 1.36
C LYS A 168 -6.05 10.42 0.61
N GLY A 169 -6.63 11.58 0.32
CA GLY A 169 -5.92 12.73 -0.21
C GLY A 169 -4.86 13.25 0.77
N PRO A 170 -3.99 14.18 0.33
CA PRO A 170 -3.00 14.81 1.19
C PRO A 170 -3.68 15.55 2.34
N ASN A 171 -3.04 15.56 3.52
CA ASN A 171 -3.51 16.36 4.65
C ASN A 171 -3.10 17.84 4.49
N ALA A 172 -3.66 18.71 5.33
CA ALA A 172 -3.40 20.16 5.26
C ALA A 172 -1.92 20.52 5.48
N GLU A 173 -1.21 19.75 6.31
CA GLU A 173 0.22 19.95 6.56
C GLU A 173 1.06 19.70 5.31
N VAL A 174 0.80 18.61 4.58
CA VAL A 174 1.46 18.29 3.30
C VAL A 174 1.22 19.40 2.28
N ILE A 175 -0.02 19.89 2.16
CA ILE A 175 -0.36 21.01 1.27
C ILE A 175 0.43 22.28 1.64
N SER A 176 0.53 22.59 2.93
CA SER A 176 1.28 23.76 3.41
C SER A 176 2.78 23.67 3.06
N ILE A 177 3.37 22.48 3.21
CA ILE A 177 4.77 22.23 2.87
C ILE A 177 5.00 22.35 1.36
N LEU A 178 4.14 21.74 0.54
CA LEU A 178 4.22 21.83 -0.92
C LEU A 178 4.11 23.28 -1.40
N ASN A 179 3.16 24.04 -0.84
CA ASN A 179 3.03 25.46 -1.13
C ASN A 179 4.29 26.24 -0.72
N SER A 180 4.89 25.94 0.42
CA SER A 180 6.13 26.59 0.86
C SER A 180 7.31 26.27 -0.08
N LEU A 181 7.41 25.04 -0.59
CA LEU A 181 8.41 24.66 -1.59
C LEU A 181 8.20 25.37 -2.93
N CYS A 182 6.94 25.47 -3.35
CA CYS A 182 6.50 26.09 -4.59
C CYS A 182 6.68 27.62 -4.61
N ARG A 183 6.66 28.28 -3.43
CA ARG A 183 6.87 29.74 -3.31
C ARG A 183 8.27 30.20 -3.68
N ASP A 184 9.29 29.33 -3.62
CA ASP A 184 10.63 29.69 -4.08
C ASP A 184 10.66 29.61 -5.63
N PRO A 185 10.83 30.73 -6.34
CA PRO A 185 10.78 30.76 -7.81
C PRO A 185 11.92 29.97 -8.47
N LYS A 186 12.95 29.57 -7.71
CA LYS A 186 14.03 28.71 -8.20
C LYS A 186 13.64 27.23 -8.22
N ASN A 187 12.53 26.87 -7.57
CA ASN A 187 12.05 25.50 -7.49
C ASN A 187 10.98 25.25 -8.55
N ILE A 188 11.13 24.14 -9.25
CA ILE A 188 10.11 23.56 -10.12
C ILE A 188 9.73 22.24 -9.49
N VAL A 189 8.53 22.18 -8.90
CA VAL A 189 8.07 21.04 -8.11
C VAL A 189 7.03 20.25 -8.89
N PHE A 190 7.21 18.94 -8.97
CA PHE A 190 6.28 18.00 -9.60
C PHE A 190 5.86 16.91 -8.63
N ILE A 191 4.56 16.61 -8.62
CA ILE A 191 4.04 15.35 -8.06
C ILE A 191 4.03 14.30 -9.16
N VAL A 192 4.66 13.15 -8.89
CA VAL A 192 4.65 11.96 -9.74
C VAL A 192 3.71 10.94 -9.13
N SER A 193 2.68 10.51 -9.87
CA SER A 193 1.70 9.54 -9.37
C SER A 193 1.10 8.69 -10.50
N GLY A 194 0.67 7.48 -10.16
CA GLY A 194 -0.12 6.61 -11.02
C GLY A 194 -1.64 6.81 -10.92
N LYS A 195 -2.09 7.81 -10.14
CA LYS A 195 -3.51 8.18 -10.08
C LYS A 195 -3.95 8.98 -11.30
N ASP A 196 -5.25 8.97 -11.55
CA ASP A 196 -5.84 9.73 -12.66
C ASP A 196 -5.73 11.24 -12.45
N THR A 197 -5.71 11.98 -13.57
CA THR A 197 -5.55 13.43 -13.60
C THR A 197 -6.63 14.17 -12.80
N LYS A 198 -7.88 13.69 -12.83
CA LYS A 198 -8.99 14.37 -12.18
C LYS A 198 -8.82 14.33 -10.66
N THR A 199 -8.50 13.16 -10.12
CA THR A 199 -8.23 12.97 -8.69
C THR A 199 -7.08 13.85 -8.21
N LEU A 200 -5.94 13.83 -8.92
CA LEU A 200 -4.76 14.62 -8.53
C LEU A 200 -5.03 16.13 -8.61
N SER A 201 -5.71 16.58 -9.66
CA SER A 201 -6.07 17.99 -9.83
C SER A 201 -6.98 18.47 -8.72
N GLN A 202 -7.94 17.64 -8.29
CA GLN A 202 -8.81 17.96 -7.16
C GLN A 202 -8.03 18.07 -5.85
N TRP A 203 -7.15 17.10 -5.58
CA TRP A 203 -6.41 17.02 -4.31
C TRP A 203 -5.38 18.15 -4.14
N PHE A 204 -4.72 18.53 -5.22
CA PHE A 204 -3.69 19.57 -5.21
C PHE A 204 -4.15 20.90 -5.80
N SER A 205 -5.47 21.11 -5.90
CA SER A 205 -6.08 22.34 -6.42
C SER A 205 -5.63 23.62 -5.70
N SER A 206 -5.20 23.49 -4.45
CA SER A 206 -4.69 24.60 -3.62
C SER A 206 -3.20 24.91 -3.84
N CYS A 207 -2.52 24.20 -4.74
CA CYS A 207 -1.10 24.38 -5.07
C CYS A 207 -0.95 24.84 -6.53
N GLU A 208 -1.12 26.13 -6.80
CA GLU A 208 -1.25 26.68 -8.17
C GLU A 208 -0.03 26.43 -9.06
N THR A 209 1.19 26.48 -8.52
CA THR A 209 2.44 26.34 -9.29
C THR A 209 3.00 24.92 -9.26
N LEU A 210 2.23 23.95 -8.73
CA LEU A 210 2.65 22.56 -8.64
C LEU A 210 2.40 21.82 -9.95
N GLY A 211 3.44 21.22 -10.53
CA GLY A 211 3.31 20.37 -11.69
C GLY A 211 2.76 18.99 -11.35
N LEU A 212 1.93 18.42 -12.23
CA LEU A 212 1.43 17.05 -12.12
C LEU A 212 2.03 16.19 -13.23
N ALA A 213 2.70 15.10 -12.87
CA ALA A 213 3.26 14.12 -13.79
C ALA A 213 2.63 12.75 -13.52
N ILE A 214 1.95 12.21 -14.52
CA ILE A 214 1.20 10.96 -14.40
C ILE A 214 1.93 9.87 -15.15
N TYR A 215 2.15 8.73 -14.49
CA TYR A 215 2.64 7.53 -15.16
C TYR A 215 1.53 6.49 -15.21
N THR A 216 1.24 5.99 -16.41
CA THR A 216 0.44 4.78 -16.55
C THR A 216 1.33 3.61 -16.18
N ALA A 217 1.03 2.92 -15.09
CA ALA A 217 1.68 1.65 -14.78
C ALA A 217 1.25 0.63 -15.84
N ASP A 218 2.02 0.52 -16.92
CA ASP A 218 1.95 -0.62 -17.80
C ASP A 218 2.46 -1.84 -17.01
N ASN A 219 1.52 -2.64 -16.52
CA ASN A 219 1.77 -3.81 -15.67
C ASN A 219 2.48 -4.96 -16.43
N SER A 220 2.94 -4.74 -17.67
CA SER A 220 3.53 -5.77 -18.53
C SER A 220 5.04 -6.01 -18.34
N ARG A 221 5.75 -5.27 -17.48
CA ARG A 221 7.23 -5.37 -17.35
C ARG A 221 7.79 -5.61 -15.95
N ARG A 222 7.06 -6.31 -15.08
CA ARG A 222 7.64 -6.87 -13.85
C ARG A 222 7.61 -8.40 -13.88
N ASN A 223 8.54 -8.98 -14.63
CA ASN A 223 9.01 -10.35 -14.46
C ASN A 223 10.49 -10.30 -14.10
#